data_AF-A0A972HHX7-F1
#
_entry.id   AF-A0A972HHX7-F1
#
_cell.length_a   1.000
_cell.length_b   1.000
_cell.length_c   1.000
_cell.angle_alpha   90.00
_cell.angle_beta   90.00
_cell.angle_gamma   90.00
#
_symmetry.space_group_name_H-M   'P 1'
#
loop_
_entity.id
_entity.type
_entity.pdbx_description
1 polymer ?
#
loop_
_entity_poly.entity_id
_entity_poly.type
_entity_poly.pdbx_seq_one_letter_code
_entity_poly.pdbx_strand_id
1 'polypeptide(L)' 'MTDTAEIQIVDEALRIIDQGLSDMVQRELVSTNEVANLLLDLRSALVPAKGKEPTLA' A
#
# COMPACT_ATOMS: atom_id res chain seq x y z
N MET A 1 -13.28 16.49 11.61
CA MET A 1 -12.14 15.69 12.15
C MET A 1 -11.87 14.42 11.33
N THR A 2 -12.57 14.21 10.20
CA THR A 2 -12.41 13.02 9.33
C THR A 2 -11.22 13.15 8.36
N ASP A 3 -10.83 14.37 7.98
CA ASP A 3 -9.75 14.58 7.01
C ASP A 3 -8.35 14.21 7.53
N THR A 4 -8.03 14.53 8.79
CA THR A 4 -6.66 14.32 9.30
C THR A 4 -6.30 12.84 9.42
N ALA A 5 -7.26 11.99 9.77
CA ALA A 5 -7.04 10.55 9.90
C ALA A 5 -6.88 9.86 8.53
N GLU A 6 -7.67 10.27 7.54
CA GLU A 6 -7.55 9.74 6.18
C GLU A 6 -6.21 10.14 5.53
N ILE A 7 -5.77 11.39 5.72
CA ILE A 7 -4.47 11.86 5.24
C ILE A 7 -3.32 11.04 5.84
N GLN A 8 -3.37 10.74 7.15
CA GLN A 8 -2.36 9.93 7.82
C GLN A 8 -2.27 8.49 7.30
N ILE A 9 -3.42 7.89 6.96
CA ILE A 9 -3.48 6.53 6.39
C ILE A 9 -2.87 6.51 4.99
N VAL A 10 -3.16 7.53 4.17
CA VAL A 10 -2.57 7.66 2.83
C VAL A 10 -1.05 7.86 2.91
N ASP A 11 -0.57 8.72 3.81
CA ASP A 11 0.86 8.94 4.02
C ASP A 11 1.60 7.67 4.45
N GLU A 12 0.99 6.86 5.32
CA GLU A 12 1.56 5.58 5.73
C GLU A 12 1.61 4.57 4.58
N ALA A 13 0.53 4.49 3.80
CA ALA A 13 0.50 3.65 2.61
C ALA A 13 1.61 4.06 1.62
N LEU A 14 1.77 5.37 1.35
CA LEU A 14 2.83 5.88 0.48
C LEU A 14 4.24 5.51 0.97
N ARG A 15 4.51 5.60 2.28
CA ARG A 15 5.81 5.18 2.84
C ARG A 15 6.10 3.69 2.62
N ILE A 16 5.10 2.82 2.77
CA ILE A 16 5.25 1.37 2.54
C ILE A 16 5.57 1.10 1.06
N ILE A 17 4.91 1.82 0.14
CA ILE A 17 5.14 1.74 -1.30
C ILE A 17 6.57 2.15 -1.65
N ASP A 18 7.01 3.31 -1.15
CA ASP A 18 8.34 3.87 -1.46
C ASP A 18 9.48 2.97 -0.96
N GLN A 19 9.29 2.31 0.19
CA GLN A 19 10.25 1.35 0.73
C GLN A 19 10.37 0.12 -0.19
N GLY A 20 9.25 -0.50 -0.57
CA GLY A 20 9.26 -1.68 -1.43
C GLY A 20 9.85 -1.39 -2.82
N LEU A 21 9.60 -0.19 -3.35
CA LEU A 21 10.19 0.27 -4.61
C LEU A 21 11.70 0.52 -4.49
N SER A 22 12.18 1.14 -3.41
CA SER A 22 13.62 1.33 -3.18
C SER A 22 14.37 0.00 -3.08
N ASP A 23 13.78 -0.99 -2.39
CA ASP A 23 14.36 -2.33 -2.25
C ASP A 23 14.46 -3.07 -3.60
N MET A 24 13.53 -2.82 -4.53
CA MET A 24 13.60 -3.33 -5.91
C MET A 24 14.71 -2.63 -6.72
N VAL A 25 14.80 -1.30 -6.61
CA VAL A 25 15.77 -0.49 -7.37
C VAL A 25 17.21 -0.80 -6.97
N GLN A 26 17.47 -1.11 -5.69
CA GLN A 26 18.80 -1.50 -5.22
C GLN A 26 19.27 -2.88 -5.69
N ARG A 27 18.38 -3.72 -6.23
CA ARG A 27 18.72 -5.09 -6.65
C ARG A 27 18.82 -5.15 -8.18
N GLU A 28 20.03 -5.43 -8.68
CA GLU A 28 20.30 -5.53 -10.13
C GLU A 28 19.56 -6.68 -10.84
N LEU A 29 19.12 -7.71 -10.09
CA LEU A 29 18.42 -8.88 -10.62
C LEU A 29 17.19 -9.21 -9.75
N VAL A 30 16.13 -8.45 -9.93
CA VAL A 30 14.82 -8.77 -9.32
C VAL A 30 14.14 -9.87 -10.13
N SER A 31 13.70 -10.94 -9.48
CA SER A 31 12.92 -11.98 -10.13
C SER A 31 11.53 -11.47 -10.53
N THR A 32 11.01 -11.91 -11.68
CA THR A 32 9.62 -11.64 -12.09
C THR A 32 8.60 -12.03 -11.01
N ASN A 33 8.92 -13.05 -10.20
CA ASN A 33 8.08 -13.47 -9.08
C ASN A 33 8.10 -12.46 -7.92
N GLU A 34 9.24 -11.83 -7.63
CA GLU A 34 9.34 -10.78 -6.61
C GLU A 34 8.60 -9.51 -7.05
N VAL A 35 8.70 -9.14 -8.33
CA VAL A 35 7.92 -8.02 -8.90
C VAL A 35 6.41 -8.30 -8.79
N ALA A 36 5.98 -9.53 -9.10
CA ALA A 36 4.57 -9.91 -9.02
C ALA A 36 4.03 -9.83 -7.57
N ASN A 37 4.83 -10.25 -6.58
CA ASN A 37 4.47 -10.14 -5.17
C ASN A 37 4.36 -8.68 -4.72
N LEU A 38 5.33 -7.83 -5.08
CA LEU A 38 5.25 -6.41 -4.76
C LEU A 38 4.01 -5.77 -5.38
N LEU A 39 3.71 -6.05 -6.66
CA LEU A 39 2.50 -5.54 -7.30
C LEU A 39 1.21 -6.01 -6.61
N LEU A 40 1.20 -7.22 -6.05
CA LEU A 40 0.09 -7.74 -5.27
C LEU A 40 -0.05 -7.03 -3.91
N ASP A 41 1.07 -6.72 -3.26
CA ASP A 41 1.11 -5.96 -2.00
C ASP A 41 0.63 -4.51 -2.22
N LEU A 42 1.10 -3.86 -3.28
CA LEU A 42 0.63 -2.53 -3.70
C LEU A 42 -0.86 -2.52 -3.97
N ARG A 43 -1.37 -3.51 -4.70
CA ARG A 43 -2.81 -3.66 -4.93
C ARG A 43 -3.56 -3.83 -3.61
N SER A 44 -3.03 -4.62 -2.68
CA SER A 44 -3.69 -4.87 -1.40
C SER A 44 -3.71 -3.63 -0.50
N ALA A 45 -2.66 -2.81 -0.53
CA ALA A 45 -2.58 -1.54 0.17
C ALA A 45 -3.48 -0.45 -0.44
N LEU A 46 -3.63 -0.45 -1.78
CA LEU A 46 -4.40 0.57 -2.51
C LEU A 46 -5.87 0.21 -2.73
N VAL A 47 -6.25 -1.07 -2.59
CA VAL A 47 -7.67 -1.44 -2.56
C VAL A 47 -8.24 -0.81 -1.31
N PRO A 48 -9.13 0.20 -1.42
CA PRO A 48 -9.75 0.78 -0.24
C PRO A 48 -10.38 -0.37 0.53
N ALA A 49 -10.06 -0.48 1.82
CA ALA A 49 -10.64 -1.49 2.71
C ALA A 49 -12.13 -1.54 2.42
N LYS A 50 -12.58 -2.52 1.62
CA LYS A 50 -13.94 -2.52 1.09
C LYS A 50 -14.86 -2.66 2.30
N GLY A 51 -15.53 -1.56 2.63
CA GLY A 51 -16.69 -1.51 3.52
C GLY A 51 -16.50 -2.12 4.90
N LYS A 52 -16.07 -1.30 5.87
CA LYS A 52 -16.93 -1.19 7.05
C LYS A 52 -17.90 -0.07 6.75
N GLU A 53 -19.08 -0.43 6.21
CA GLU A 53 -20.24 0.43 6.41
C GLU A 53 -20.33 0.72 7.92
N PRO A 54 -20.57 1.97 8.33
CA PRO A 54 -20.93 2.22 9.71
C PRO A 54 -22.27 1.51 9.91
N THR A 55 -22.24 0.35 10.58
CA THR A 55 -23.44 -0.25 11.15
C THR A 55 -23.98 0.77 12.15
N LEU A 56 -24.91 1.60 11.68
CA LEU A 56 -25.77 2.42 12.51
C LEU A 56 -26.60 1.45 13.36
N ALA A 57 -26.17 1.25 14.60
CA ALA A 57 -26.97 0.75 15.70
C ALA A 57 -27.38 1.93 16.58
#